data_AF-A0A3N0F1D3-F1
#
_entry.id   AF-A0A3N0F1D3-F1
#
_cell.length_a   1.000
_cell.length_b   1.000
_cell.length_c   1.000
_cell.angle_alpha   90.00
_cell.angle_beta   90.00
_cell.angle_gamma   90.00
#
_symmetry.space_group_name_H-M   'P 1'
#
loop_
_entity.id
_entity.type
_entity.pdbx_description
1 polymer ?
#
loop_
_entity_poly.entity_id
_entity_poly.type
_entity_poly.pdbx_seq_one_letter_code
_entity_poly.pdbx_strand_id
1 'polypeptide(L)'
;MKKVSIAAVFLTLALSLSGCLNDDGANFYYTTLPIESVETPDTLVYGETDSITVTYSIPNLCHQFAGIDFSNDTQSSDTIQKRTFWVVAQAQTGDECEGAQSVIKEYKFGLEVRYRESYELRFITGVDSDGEYTFITRTIPVKEEEEE
;
A
#
# COMPACT_ATOMS: atom_id res chain seq x y z
N MET A 1 36.72 -34.65 -40.89
CA MET A 1 35.29 -34.24 -40.92
C MET A 1 34.52 -35.05 -39.88
N LYS A 2 34.34 -34.52 -38.66
CA LYS A 2 33.59 -35.23 -37.61
C LYS A 2 32.10 -35.01 -37.87
N LYS A 3 31.43 -36.03 -38.44
CA LYS A 3 29.98 -36.02 -38.66
C LYS A 3 29.31 -36.14 -37.30
N VAL A 4 29.01 -35.01 -36.66
CA VAL A 4 28.17 -35.00 -35.46
C VAL A 4 26.77 -35.41 -35.91
N SER A 5 26.34 -36.61 -35.51
CA SER A 5 25.04 -37.15 -35.87
C SER A 5 23.93 -36.24 -35.33
N ILE A 6 23.17 -35.65 -36.26
CA ILE A 6 22.05 -34.71 -36.00
C ILE A 6 21.03 -35.27 -34.99
N ALA A 7 20.91 -36.60 -34.87
CA ALA A 7 20.02 -37.26 -33.91
C ALA A 7 20.37 -36.98 -32.43
N ALA A 8 21.64 -36.74 -32.09
CA ALA A 8 22.05 -36.49 -30.71
C ALA A 8 21.68 -35.07 -30.21
N VAL A 9 21.57 -34.10 -31.13
CA VAL A 9 21.23 -32.70 -30.82
C VAL A 9 19.73 -32.54 -30.54
N PHE A 10 18.88 -33.33 -31.21
CA PHE A 10 17.44 -33.30 -30.98
C PHE A 10 17.02 -33.94 -29.65
N LEU A 11 17.75 -34.94 -29.16
CA LEU A 11 17.43 -35.60 -27.88
C LEU A 11 17.72 -34.71 -26.67
N THR A 12 18.71 -33.82 -26.76
CA THR A 12 19.04 -32.86 -25.68
C THR A 12 18.05 -31.68 -25.60
N LEU A 13 17.39 -31.34 -26.71
CA LEU A 13 16.43 -30.22 -26.75
C LEU A 13 15.05 -30.60 -26.20
N ALA A 14 14.70 -31.89 -26.22
CA ALA A 14 13.43 -32.37 -25.66
C ALA A 14 13.43 -32.43 -24.11
N LEU A 15 14.61 -32.47 -23.47
CA LEU A 15 14.75 -32.54 -22.01
C LEU A 15 14.75 -31.16 -21.32
N SER A 16 14.79 -30.06 -22.07
CA SER A 16 14.84 -28.70 -21.52
C SER A 16 13.47 -28.01 -21.38
N LEU A 17 12.37 -28.71 -21.69
CA LEU A 17 11.00 -28.15 -21.65
C LEU A 17 10.15 -28.63 -20.46
N SER A 18 10.71 -29.40 -19.52
CA SER A 18 10.02 -29.85 -18.30
C SER A 18 10.23 -28.93 -17.09
N GLY A 19 10.77 -27.71 -17.29
CA GLY A 19 11.01 -26.73 -16.24
C GLY A 19 9.85 -25.76 -16.06
N CYS A 20 9.31 -25.73 -14.84
CA CYS A 20 8.35 -24.77 -14.27
C CYS A 20 6.87 -24.96 -14.65
N LEU A 21 6.27 -26.09 -14.26
CA LEU A 21 4.83 -26.12 -13.99
C LEU A 21 4.58 -26.76 -12.61
N ASN A 22 5.02 -26.08 -11.56
CA ASN A 22 4.61 -26.41 -10.20
C ASN A 22 4.69 -25.15 -9.34
N ASP A 23 3.80 -24.20 -9.61
CA ASP A 23 3.59 -23.05 -8.73
C ASP A 23 2.61 -23.47 -7.63
N ASP A 24 3.08 -24.35 -6.72
CA ASP A 24 2.40 -24.67 -5.45
C ASP A 24 2.67 -23.56 -4.40
N GLY A 25 2.89 -22.32 -4.86
CA GLY A 25 2.99 -21.15 -3.99
C GLY A 25 1.61 -20.76 -3.48
N ALA A 26 1.53 -20.33 -2.21
CA ALA A 26 0.30 -19.70 -1.71
C ALA A 26 -0.06 -18.52 -2.61
N ASN A 27 -1.26 -18.54 -3.22
CA ASN A 27 -1.75 -17.47 -4.06
C ASN A 27 -2.07 -16.25 -3.18
N PHE A 28 -1.19 -15.25 -3.19
CA PHE A 28 -1.42 -13.99 -2.50
C PHE A 28 -1.30 -12.79 -3.44
N TYR A 29 -1.99 -11.71 -3.12
CA TYR A 29 -1.89 -10.42 -3.80
C TYR A 29 -1.94 -9.28 -2.77
N TYR A 30 -1.49 -8.10 -3.17
CA TYR A 30 -1.64 -6.90 -2.35
C TYR A 30 -2.92 -6.16 -2.71
N THR A 31 -3.64 -5.71 -1.68
CA THR A 31 -4.88 -4.95 -1.82
C THR A 31 -4.88 -3.75 -0.88
N THR A 32 -5.71 -2.78 -1.21
CA THR A 32 -5.96 -1.61 -0.35
C THR A 32 -7.11 -1.91 0.60
N LEU A 33 -6.93 -1.63 1.88
CA LEU A 33 -8.02 -1.64 2.87
C LEU A 33 -8.55 -0.21 3.10
N PRO A 34 -9.86 -0.04 3.24
CA PRO A 34 -10.47 1.26 3.52
C PRO A 34 -10.12 1.73 4.93
N ILE A 35 -9.80 3.02 5.04
CA ILE A 35 -9.60 3.71 6.32
C ILE A 35 -10.95 4.18 6.83
N GLU A 36 -11.25 3.91 8.10
CA GLU A 36 -12.52 4.27 8.75
C GLU A 36 -12.42 5.60 9.52
N SER A 37 -11.29 5.86 10.17
CA SER A 37 -11.04 7.10 10.89
C SER A 37 -9.55 7.43 10.95
N VAL A 38 -9.25 8.70 11.22
CA VAL A 38 -7.87 9.20 11.33
C VAL A 38 -7.75 10.17 12.51
N GLU A 39 -6.61 10.08 13.19
CA GLU A 39 -6.15 11.05 14.17
C GLU A 39 -4.90 11.72 13.62
N THR A 40 -4.94 13.06 13.53
CA THR A 40 -3.85 13.88 13.01
C THR A 40 -3.52 15.00 14.00
N PRO A 41 -2.29 15.52 14.00
CA PRO A 41 -1.99 16.76 14.70
C PRO A 41 -2.81 17.93 14.16
N ASP A 42 -3.08 18.92 15.01
CA ASP A 42 -3.71 20.18 14.59
C ASP A 42 -2.75 21.08 13.81
N THR A 43 -1.44 20.96 14.08
CA THR A 43 -0.36 21.68 13.41
C THR A 43 0.85 20.77 13.27
N LEU A 44 1.58 20.88 12.16
CA LEU A 44 2.85 20.18 11.91
C LEU A 44 4.03 21.11 12.19
N VAL A 45 5.20 20.54 12.52
CA VAL A 45 6.44 21.31 12.70
C VAL A 45 7.43 20.99 11.58
N TYR A 46 7.90 22.02 10.88
CA TYR A 46 8.87 21.87 9.80
C TYR A 46 10.16 21.22 10.32
N GLY A 47 10.64 20.20 9.61
CA GLY A 47 11.84 19.45 9.99
C GLY A 47 11.60 18.29 10.96
N GLU A 48 10.43 18.23 11.59
CA GLU A 48 10.07 17.14 12.50
C GLU A 48 9.35 15.97 11.81
N THR A 49 9.17 14.89 12.57
CA THR A 49 8.34 13.75 12.19
C THR A 49 7.14 13.67 13.13
N ASP A 50 5.99 14.10 12.65
CA ASP A 50 4.73 14.05 13.36
C ASP A 50 4.07 12.68 13.24
N SER A 51 3.23 12.30 14.21
CA SER A 51 2.54 11.01 14.17
C SER A 51 1.11 11.12 13.65
N ILE A 52 0.71 10.17 12.81
CA ILE A 52 -0.67 9.99 12.33
C ILE A 52 -1.12 8.59 12.73
N THR A 53 -2.35 8.48 13.25
CA THR A 53 -2.99 7.20 13.52
C THR A 53 -4.15 7.00 12.54
N VAL A 54 -4.22 5.81 11.93
CA VAL A 54 -5.36 5.41 11.09
C VAL A 54 -6.04 4.19 11.68
N THR A 55 -7.36 4.18 11.60
CA THR A 55 -8.21 3.04 11.98
C THR A 55 -8.73 2.39 10.70
N TYR A 56 -8.65 1.06 10.61
CA TYR A 56 -9.07 0.29 9.45
C TYR A 56 -9.59 -1.09 9.86
N SER A 57 -10.37 -1.71 8.98
CA SER A 57 -10.93 -3.04 9.17
C SER A 57 -10.16 -4.09 8.37
N ILE A 58 -9.67 -5.13 9.05
CA ILE A 58 -9.17 -6.35 8.40
C ILE A 58 -10.38 -7.24 8.09
N PRO A 59 -10.73 -7.50 6.81
CA PRO A 59 -12.00 -8.12 6.46
C PRO A 59 -12.18 -9.55 6.97
N ASN A 60 -11.11 -10.34 6.94
CA ASN A 60 -11.12 -11.75 7.36
C ASN A 60 -9.68 -12.24 7.65
N LEU A 61 -9.56 -13.52 8.06
CA LEU A 61 -8.27 -14.15 8.40
C LEU A 61 -7.30 -14.29 7.22
N CYS A 62 -7.76 -14.16 5.98
CA CYS A 62 -6.92 -14.20 4.79
C CYS A 62 -6.30 -12.85 4.44
N HIS A 63 -6.59 -11.80 5.21
CA HIS A 63 -5.97 -10.48 5.05
C HIS A 63 -4.98 -10.24 6.18
N GLN A 64 -3.75 -9.87 5.81
CA GLN A 64 -2.71 -9.48 6.74
C GLN A 64 -2.25 -8.06 6.42
N PHE A 65 -2.19 -7.20 7.43
CA PHE A 65 -1.63 -5.85 7.29
C PHE A 65 -0.18 -5.93 6.78
N ALA A 66 0.13 -5.17 5.74
CA ALA A 66 1.44 -5.10 5.11
C ALA A 66 2.10 -3.72 5.24
N GLY A 67 1.35 -2.68 5.61
CA GLY A 67 1.89 -1.34 5.82
C GLY A 67 0.91 -0.22 5.50
N ILE A 68 1.40 1.00 5.62
CA ILE A 68 0.79 2.20 5.02
C ILE A 68 1.68 2.62 3.87
N ASP A 69 1.07 2.91 2.73
CA ASP A 69 1.76 3.50 1.59
C ASP A 69 1.11 4.84 1.24
N PHE A 70 1.84 5.67 0.49
CA PHE A 70 1.38 6.99 0.11
C PHE A 70 1.88 7.43 -1.26
N SER A 71 1.14 8.34 -1.88
CA SER A 71 1.56 9.05 -3.08
C SER A 71 1.50 10.56 -2.87
N ASN A 72 2.44 11.28 -3.49
CA ASN A 72 2.31 12.73 -3.63
C ASN A 72 1.39 13.01 -4.82
N ASP A 73 0.43 13.92 -4.66
CA ASP A 73 -0.46 14.31 -5.76
C ASP A 73 0.25 15.30 -6.70
N THR A 74 0.00 15.16 -8.00
CA THR A 74 0.42 16.09 -9.05
C THR A 74 -0.21 17.48 -8.90
N GLN A 75 -1.30 17.59 -8.14
CA GLN A 75 -1.97 18.86 -7.81
C GLN A 75 -1.39 19.61 -6.60
N SER A 76 -0.19 19.23 -6.15
CA SER A 76 0.56 20.04 -5.18
C SER A 76 0.91 21.40 -5.82
N SER A 77 0.87 22.47 -5.04
CA SER A 77 1.16 23.84 -5.50
C SER A 77 2.16 24.52 -4.58
N ASP A 78 2.58 25.74 -4.94
CA ASP A 78 3.45 26.60 -4.12
C ASP A 78 2.86 26.95 -2.74
N THR A 79 1.63 26.52 -2.44
CA THR A 79 0.91 26.84 -1.20
C THR A 79 0.41 25.61 -0.45
N ILE A 80 0.39 24.42 -1.06
CA ILE A 80 -0.12 23.21 -0.43
C ILE A 80 0.58 21.95 -0.95
N GLN A 81 1.00 21.09 -0.02
CA GLN A 81 1.51 19.75 -0.31
C GLN A 81 0.39 18.73 -0.17
N LYS A 82 0.13 17.96 -1.22
CA LYS A 82 -0.95 16.96 -1.23
C LYS A 82 -0.39 15.55 -1.14
N ARG A 83 -0.86 14.78 -0.17
CA ARG A 83 -0.51 13.36 -0.02
C ARG A 83 -1.76 12.51 0.13
N THR A 84 -1.80 11.39 -0.58
CA THR A 84 -2.84 10.36 -0.42
C THR A 84 -2.25 9.14 0.26
N PHE A 85 -2.91 8.63 1.29
CA PHE A 85 -2.51 7.45 2.06
C PHE A 85 -3.52 6.33 1.92
N TRP A 86 -3.03 5.10 1.97
CA TRP A 86 -3.87 3.90 2.03
C TRP A 86 -3.21 2.79 2.84
N VAL A 87 -4.04 1.93 3.43
CA VAL A 87 -3.60 0.73 4.11
C VAL A 87 -3.36 -0.35 3.08
N VAL A 88 -2.19 -0.98 3.10
CA VAL A 88 -1.85 -2.11 2.25
C VAL A 88 -2.02 -3.39 3.06
N ALA A 89 -2.71 -4.38 2.49
CA ALA A 89 -2.80 -5.72 3.03
C ALA A 89 -2.37 -6.76 2.00
N GLN A 90 -1.73 -7.82 2.47
CA GLN A 90 -1.60 -9.05 1.70
C GLN A 90 -2.89 -9.86 1.88
N ALA A 91 -3.51 -10.26 0.78
CA ALA A 91 -4.71 -11.09 0.74
C ALA A 91 -4.38 -12.44 0.12
N GLN A 92 -4.88 -13.52 0.72
CA GLN A 92 -4.78 -14.88 0.17
C GLN A 92 -6.13 -15.32 -0.41
N THR A 93 -6.09 -16.18 -1.43
CA THR A 93 -7.29 -16.81 -2.00
C THR A 93 -7.38 -18.28 -1.59
N GLY A 94 -8.57 -18.73 -1.21
CA GLY A 94 -8.83 -20.13 -0.84
C GLY A 94 -10.17 -20.32 -0.14
N ASP A 95 -10.68 -21.55 -0.14
CA ASP A 95 -11.97 -21.92 0.47
C ASP A 95 -11.99 -21.70 1.99
N GLU A 96 -10.82 -21.60 2.62
CA GLU A 96 -10.62 -21.39 4.06
C GLU A 96 -10.85 -19.93 4.50
N CYS A 97 -11.04 -19.01 3.55
CA CYS A 97 -11.22 -17.58 3.82
C CYS A 97 -12.65 -17.20 4.24
N GLU A 98 -13.58 -18.15 4.19
CA GLU A 98 -14.95 -17.95 4.66
C GLU A 98 -15.02 -18.16 6.18
N GLY A 99 -15.48 -17.14 6.93
CA GLY A 99 -15.92 -17.34 8.33
C GLY A 99 -15.26 -16.50 9.43
N ALA A 100 -14.51 -15.44 9.11
CA ALA A 100 -14.01 -14.51 10.11
C ALA A 100 -14.79 -13.20 10.14
N GLN A 101 -15.07 -12.68 11.34
CA GLN A 101 -15.62 -11.34 11.50
C GLN A 101 -14.53 -10.31 11.23
N SER A 102 -14.91 -9.18 10.61
CA SER A 102 -14.02 -8.04 10.43
C SER A 102 -13.44 -7.61 11.78
N VAL A 103 -12.12 -7.35 11.82
CA VAL A 103 -11.44 -6.88 13.01
C VAL A 103 -10.93 -5.47 12.78
N ILE A 104 -11.37 -4.53 13.61
CA ILE A 104 -10.87 -3.16 13.62
C ILE A 104 -9.46 -3.14 14.21
N LYS A 105 -8.56 -2.43 13.53
CA LYS A 105 -7.15 -2.23 13.91
C LYS A 105 -6.79 -0.76 13.78
N GLU A 106 -5.79 -0.36 14.56
CA GLU A 106 -5.15 0.94 14.47
C GLU A 106 -3.69 0.76 14.05
N TYR A 107 -3.18 1.72 13.28
CA TYR A 107 -1.76 1.79 12.97
C TYR A 107 -1.29 3.24 13.04
N LYS A 108 -0.19 3.45 13.78
CA LYS A 108 0.46 4.74 13.97
C LYS A 108 1.73 4.79 13.13
N PHE A 109 1.87 5.82 12.30
CA PHE A 109 3.04 6.04 11.46
C PHE A 109 3.54 7.49 11.54
N GLY A 110 4.82 7.68 11.19
CA GLY A 110 5.44 9.00 11.15
C GLY A 110 5.26 9.68 9.78
N LEU A 111 4.90 10.95 9.81
CA LEU A 111 4.89 11.87 8.68
C LEU A 111 6.09 12.82 8.81
N GLU A 112 7.08 12.68 7.93
CA GLU A 112 8.18 13.64 7.86
C GLU A 112 7.74 14.94 7.16
N VAL A 113 7.90 16.05 7.87
CA VAL A 113 7.47 17.40 7.47
C VAL A 113 8.63 18.11 6.78
N ARG A 114 8.76 17.88 5.47
CA ARG A 114 9.86 18.40 4.64
C ARG A 114 9.54 19.72 3.94
N TYR A 115 8.31 20.19 4.06
CA TYR A 115 7.78 21.33 3.31
C TYR A 115 7.16 22.33 4.28
N ARG A 116 7.29 23.62 3.97
CA ARG A 116 6.75 24.71 4.80
C ARG A 116 5.30 25.03 4.46
N GLU A 117 4.83 24.59 3.30
CA GLU A 117 3.44 24.74 2.90
C GLU A 117 2.54 23.84 3.76
N SER A 118 1.26 24.22 3.87
CA SER A 118 0.28 23.36 4.54
C SER A 118 0.16 22.01 3.84
N TYR A 119 -0.18 20.98 4.60
CA TYR A 119 -0.40 19.65 4.05
C TYR A 119 -1.91 19.38 3.91
N GLU A 120 -2.34 18.94 2.73
CA GLU A 120 -3.65 18.30 2.53
C GLU A 120 -3.42 16.79 2.46
N LEU A 121 -3.75 16.12 3.57
CA LEU A 121 -3.66 14.68 3.70
C LEU A 121 -5.01 14.07 3.35
N ARG A 122 -5.02 13.15 2.39
CA ARG A 122 -6.19 12.38 1.99
C ARG A 122 -6.00 10.92 2.33
N PHE A 123 -7.02 10.27 2.88
CA PHE A 123 -6.97 8.89 3.32
C PHE A 123 -8.07 8.12 2.61
N ILE A 124 -7.72 7.07 1.85
CA ILE A 124 -8.69 6.33 1.03
C ILE A 124 -9.70 5.60 1.94
N THR A 125 -10.98 5.92 1.79
CA THR A 125 -12.09 5.29 2.52
C THR A 125 -12.81 4.20 1.73
N GLY A 126 -12.53 4.09 0.43
CA GLY A 126 -13.17 3.13 -0.46
C GLY A 126 -13.28 3.66 -1.88
N VAL A 127 -14.20 3.09 -2.65
CA VAL A 127 -14.49 3.45 -4.04
C VAL A 127 -16.00 3.71 -4.16
N ASP A 128 -16.40 4.76 -4.85
CA ASP A 128 -17.80 5.10 -5.07
C ASP A 128 -18.43 4.32 -6.25
N SER A 129 -19.67 4.65 -6.60
CA SER A 129 -20.41 3.99 -7.70
C SER A 129 -19.81 4.21 -9.08
N ASP A 130 -19.02 5.27 -9.25
CA ASP A 130 -18.42 5.66 -10.51
C ASP A 130 -17.01 5.05 -10.68
N GLY A 131 -16.53 4.35 -9.64
CA GLY A 131 -15.20 3.73 -9.63
C GLY A 131 -14.11 4.66 -9.12
N GLU A 132 -14.47 5.81 -8.54
CA GLU A 132 -13.54 6.81 -8.04
C GLU A 132 -13.25 6.63 -6.55
N TYR A 133 -12.02 6.94 -6.14
CA TYR A 133 -11.65 6.85 -4.72
C TYR A 133 -12.38 7.90 -3.89
N THR A 134 -12.83 7.47 -2.71
CA THR A 134 -13.39 8.36 -1.67
C THR A 134 -12.36 8.61 -0.58
N PHE A 135 -12.44 9.77 0.09
CA PHE A 135 -11.41 10.21 1.02
C PHE A 135 -11.95 10.83 2.32
N ILE A 136 -11.23 10.58 3.43
CA ILE A 136 -11.15 11.53 4.54
C ILE A 136 -10.05 12.53 4.20
N THR A 137 -10.33 13.84 4.29
CA THR A 137 -9.36 14.91 4.02
C THR A 137 -9.06 15.72 5.29
N ARG A 138 -7.78 16.03 5.51
CA ARG A 138 -7.29 16.92 6.58
C ARG A 138 -6.33 17.94 6.00
N THR A 139 -6.60 19.21 6.23
CA THR A 139 -5.69 20.31 5.89
C THR A 139 -5.02 20.81 7.16
N ILE A 140 -3.71 20.65 7.25
CA ILE A 140 -2.94 20.89 8.47
C ILE A 140 -1.84 21.93 8.17
N PRO A 141 -1.80 23.06 8.89
CA PRO A 141 -0.77 24.07 8.71
C PRO A 141 0.57 23.60 9.28
N VAL A 142 1.66 24.11 8.71
CA VAL A 142 3.04 23.89 9.19
C VAL A 142 3.52 25.13 9.92
N LYS A 143 4.17 24.94 11.07
CA LYS A 143 4.91 25.95 11.82
C LYS A 143 6.41 25.74 11.64
N GLU A 144 7.19 26.80 11.78
CA GLU A 144 8.64 26.67 11.93
C GLU A 144 8.96 26.05 13.31
N GLU A 145 10.09 25.37 13.41
CA GLU A 145 10.62 24.90 14.69
C GLU A 145 10.92 26.11 15.58
N GLU A 146 10.44 26.11 16.83
CA GLU A 146 10.79 27.16 17.78
C GLU A 146 12.23 26.92 18.25
N GLU A 147 13.18 27.70 17.75
CA GLU A 147 14.57 27.70 18.27
C GLU A 147 14.56 28.25 19.71
N GLU A 148 14.78 27.38 20.72
CA GLU A 148 15.01 27.78 22.13
C GLU A 148 16.39 28.40 22.39
#